data_AF-A0A1U9NHK0-F1
#
_entry.id   AF-A0A1U9NHK0-F1
#
_cell.length_a   1.000
_cell.length_b   1.000
_cell.length_c   1.000
_cell.angle_alpha   90.00
_cell.angle_beta   90.00
_cell.angle_gamma   90.00
#
_symmetry.space_group_name_H-M   'P 1'
#
loop_
_entity.id
_entity.type
_entity.pdbx_description
1 polymer ?
#
loop_
_entity_poly.entity_id
_entity_poly.type
_entity_poly.pdbx_seq_one_letter_code
_entity_poly.pdbx_strand_id
1 'polypeptide(L)'
;MKRPNSVDSKQCPFCGETIRMEAIKCRFCAEFLNDDHAGIEPTSRFGGDADKRSDADETDSQDEGILYFGSPSVLSMMRTFVKFILFIAVAVVLLVLPLEDYLQKAVGERGGMTDNHHVLIEAIRHGAGIVLIVLAVLWLFWKIAVLKSTYYEVTADRIEWARGVFNRKVDNIDMFRIVDLSLQRTFFDCIFGIGTVHVITSDKTDPNFAFYKVPDARYLYDTLKHLSTGADQKRGVVHLE
;
A
#
# COMPACT_ATOMS: atom_id res chain seq x y z
N MET A 1 -0.58 55.96 23.48
CA MET A 1 0.02 54.72 22.95
C MET A 1 1.41 54.56 23.55
N LYS A 2 1.55 53.65 24.53
CA LYS A 2 2.84 53.32 25.16
C LYS A 2 3.62 52.45 24.18
N ARG A 3 4.84 52.85 23.78
CA ARG A 3 5.74 51.97 23.02
C ARG A 3 6.16 50.84 23.97
N PRO A 4 5.90 49.55 23.66
CA PRO A 4 6.36 48.46 24.49
C PRO A 4 7.90 48.42 24.47
N ASN A 5 8.50 48.18 25.64
CA ASN A 5 9.95 47.99 25.78
C ASN A 5 10.40 46.85 24.87
N SER A 6 11.61 46.96 24.31
CA SER A 6 12.19 45.98 23.37
C SER A 6 12.35 44.56 23.93
N VAL A 7 12.07 44.35 25.22
CA VAL A 7 12.14 43.06 25.93
C VAL A 7 10.83 42.27 25.76
N ASP A 8 9.71 42.92 25.44
CA ASP A 8 8.37 42.32 25.34
C ASP A 8 7.90 42.10 23.89
N SER A 9 8.78 42.29 22.90
CA SER A 9 8.44 42.11 21.48
C SER A 9 9.45 41.25 20.71
N LYS A 10 8.97 40.28 19.92
CA LYS A 10 9.74 39.52 18.92
C LYS A 10 9.29 39.86 17.50
N GLN A 11 10.10 39.53 16.49
CA GLN A 11 9.65 39.53 15.11
C GLN A 11 9.04 38.19 14.74
N CYS A 12 7.96 38.22 13.98
CA CYS A 12 7.37 37.02 13.40
C CYS A 12 8.33 36.44 12.33
N PRO A 13 8.73 35.15 12.40
CA PRO A 13 9.61 34.52 11.41
C PRO A 13 8.96 34.39 10.02
N PHE A 14 7.63 34.43 9.93
CA PHE A 14 6.91 34.27 8.67
C PHE A 14 6.69 35.59 7.93
N CYS A 15 6.39 36.69 8.66
CA CYS A 15 6.03 37.98 8.04
C CYS A 15 6.89 39.17 8.45
N GLY A 16 7.85 39.00 9.37
CA GLY A 16 8.79 40.05 9.79
C GLY A 16 8.22 41.16 10.68
N GLU A 17 6.91 41.16 10.92
CA GLU A 17 6.25 42.21 11.69
C GLU A 17 6.52 42.06 13.20
N THR A 18 6.57 43.19 13.91
CA THR A 18 6.86 43.20 15.35
C THR A 18 5.61 42.82 16.15
N ILE A 19 5.69 41.70 16.84
CA ILE A 19 4.63 41.12 17.64
C ILE A 19 5.05 41.05 19.11
N ARG A 20 4.11 40.79 20.01
CA ARG A 20 4.44 40.56 21.42
C ARG A 20 5.20 39.24 21.57
N MET A 21 6.11 39.20 22.53
CA MET A 21 6.87 37.98 22.87
C MET A 21 5.95 36.80 23.19
N GLU A 22 4.86 37.06 23.92
CA GLU A 22 3.82 36.10 24.32
C GLU A 22 2.85 35.66 23.20
N ALA A 23 3.00 36.18 21.97
CA ALA A 23 2.08 35.88 20.90
C ALA A 23 2.27 34.44 20.39
N ILE A 24 1.26 33.59 20.61
CA ILE A 24 1.15 32.21 20.08
C ILE A 24 0.74 32.23 18.60
N LYS A 25 -0.02 33.25 18.20
CA LYS A 25 -0.47 33.46 16.82
C LYS A 25 -0.16 34.88 16.38
N CYS A 26 0.45 35.04 15.21
CA CYS A 26 0.75 36.37 14.70
C CYS A 26 -0.55 37.10 14.34
N ARG A 27 -0.77 38.29 14.92
CA ARG A 27 -1.95 39.10 14.61
C ARG A 27 -1.99 39.57 13.14
N PHE A 28 -0.84 39.65 12.47
CA PHE A 28 -0.73 40.19 11.12
C PHE A 28 -0.92 39.14 10.03
N CYS A 29 -0.22 38.00 10.10
CA CYS A 29 -0.33 36.93 9.11
C CYS A 29 -1.18 35.74 9.54
N ALA A 30 -1.64 35.70 10.80
CA ALA A 30 -2.42 34.60 11.37
C ALA A 30 -1.72 33.22 11.36
N GLU A 31 -0.41 33.18 11.13
CA GLU A 31 0.40 31.96 11.28
C GLU A 31 0.66 31.66 12.77
N PHE A 32 0.66 30.38 13.13
CA PHE A 32 0.97 29.93 14.48
C PHE A 32 2.48 29.89 14.69
N LEU A 33 2.92 30.31 15.87
CA LEU A 33 4.34 30.49 16.23
C LEU A 33 4.82 29.40 17.20
N ASN A 34 4.19 28.22 17.17
CA ASN A 34 4.36 27.15 18.16
C ASN A 34 5.84 26.83 18.46
N ASP A 35 6.15 26.70 19.75
CA ASP A 35 7.51 26.59 20.29
C ASP A 35 8.06 25.13 20.31
N ASP A 36 7.54 24.21 19.49
CA ASP A 36 7.90 22.78 19.56
C ASP A 36 9.09 22.36 18.66
N HIS A 37 9.79 23.32 18.05
CA HIS A 37 11.02 23.07 17.31
C HIS A 37 12.26 23.13 18.21
N ALA A 38 12.35 22.25 19.20
CA ALA A 38 13.62 21.89 19.83
C ALA A 38 14.40 20.97 18.88
N GLY A 39 15.02 21.58 17.85
CA GLY A 39 15.75 20.81 16.84
C GLY A 39 16.36 21.59 15.68
N ILE A 40 16.43 22.92 15.76
CA ILE A 40 17.49 23.67 15.08
C ILE A 40 18.09 24.59 16.15
N GLU A 41 19.04 24.08 16.92
CA GLU A 41 20.02 24.97 17.55
C GLU A 41 20.93 25.49 16.43
N PRO A 42 20.93 26.79 16.09
CA PRO A 42 22.20 27.48 16.07
C PRO A 42 22.66 27.50 17.53
N THR A 43 23.71 26.77 17.81
CA THR A 43 24.62 26.97 18.93
C THR A 43 24.40 28.29 19.70
N SER A 44 24.20 28.15 21.02
CA SER A 44 24.16 29.15 22.11
C SER A 44 22.76 29.73 22.42
N ARG A 45 22.17 29.57 23.61
CA ARG A 45 22.73 29.28 24.95
C ARG A 45 21.59 29.09 25.99
N PHE A 46 21.73 28.08 26.87
CA PHE A 46 21.08 27.88 28.20
C PHE A 46 19.53 27.74 28.22
N GLY A 47 18.90 26.75 28.84
CA GLY A 47 19.29 25.75 29.83
C GLY A 47 18.14 25.54 30.82
N GLY A 48 17.94 24.30 31.28
CA GLY A 48 17.19 23.95 32.49
C GLY A 48 15.67 23.84 32.29
N ASP A 49 15.10 22.65 32.20
CA ASP A 49 14.78 21.72 33.31
C ASP A 49 13.37 21.93 33.87
N ALA A 50 12.57 20.89 33.67
CA ALA A 50 11.66 20.26 34.63
C ALA A 50 10.45 21.05 35.16
N ASP A 51 9.24 20.53 34.93
CA ASP A 51 8.56 19.56 35.83
C ASP A 51 7.02 19.69 35.75
N LYS A 52 6.33 18.54 35.77
CA LYS A 52 4.92 18.24 36.17
C LYS A 52 3.74 18.92 35.46
N ARG A 53 2.83 18.11 34.87
CA ARG A 53 1.55 17.58 35.45
C ARG A 53 0.68 18.73 36.00
N SER A 54 -0.58 18.94 35.63
CA SER A 54 -1.68 18.18 35.05
C SER A 54 -2.64 19.25 34.47
N ASP A 55 -3.52 19.02 33.51
CA ASP A 55 -4.77 18.27 33.57
C ASP A 55 -5.43 18.42 32.19
N ALA A 56 -6.31 17.49 31.86
CA ALA A 56 -7.05 17.42 30.62
C ALA A 56 -7.71 18.76 30.22
N ASP A 57 -7.44 19.19 28.99
CA ASP A 57 -8.41 19.95 28.21
C ASP A 57 -8.27 19.54 26.74
N GLU A 58 -9.37 18.98 26.22
CA GLU A 58 -9.49 18.48 24.87
C GLU A 58 -9.56 19.65 23.89
N THR A 59 -8.61 19.71 22.97
CA THR A 59 -8.80 20.42 21.71
C THR A 59 -8.38 19.47 20.59
N ASP A 60 -9.38 18.70 20.13
CA ASP A 60 -9.32 17.68 19.08
C ASP A 60 -9.06 18.34 17.71
N SER A 61 -7.82 18.79 17.50
CA SER A 61 -7.21 18.71 16.17
C SER A 61 -6.61 17.32 16.07
N GLN A 62 -7.38 16.41 15.48
CA GLN A 62 -6.95 15.05 15.16
C GLN A 62 -5.57 15.10 14.49
N ASP A 63 -4.53 14.78 15.27
CA ASP A 63 -3.40 14.05 14.74
C ASP A 63 -3.98 12.71 14.28
N GLU A 64 -4.57 12.70 13.08
CA GLU A 64 -4.87 11.52 12.30
C GLU A 64 -3.52 10.88 11.87
N GLY A 65 -2.72 10.47 12.84
CA GLY A 65 -1.51 9.71 12.60
C GLY A 65 -1.89 8.46 11.81
N ILE A 66 -1.20 8.23 10.70
CA ILE A 66 -1.36 7.01 9.91
C ILE A 66 -1.03 5.83 10.83
N LEU A 67 -2.05 5.07 11.24
CA LEU A 67 -1.90 3.95 12.19
C LEU A 67 -1.33 2.72 11.50
N TYR A 68 -1.61 2.57 10.20
CA TYR A 68 -1.04 1.50 9.40
C TYR A 68 -0.91 1.91 7.93
N PHE A 69 0.28 1.72 7.38
CA PHE A 69 0.56 1.82 5.95
C PHE A 69 1.03 0.46 5.43
N GLY A 70 0.37 -0.05 4.39
CA GLY A 70 0.67 -1.36 3.85
C GLY A 70 0.52 -1.45 2.34
N SER A 71 1.33 -2.30 1.72
CA SER A 71 1.14 -2.74 0.34
C SER A 71 0.99 -4.25 0.32
N PRO A 72 0.28 -4.81 -0.67
CA PRO A 72 0.13 -6.27 -0.76
C PRO A 72 1.51 -6.90 -0.95
N SER A 73 1.79 -7.96 -0.19
CA SER A 73 3.11 -8.59 -0.17
C SER A 73 3.47 -9.21 -1.52
N VAL A 74 4.75 -9.14 -1.91
CA VAL A 74 5.25 -9.77 -3.15
C VAL A 74 5.04 -11.28 -3.14
N LEU A 75 5.00 -11.89 -1.94
CA LEU A 75 4.70 -13.31 -1.77
C LEU A 75 3.28 -13.69 -2.24
N SER A 76 2.41 -12.70 -2.39
CA SER A 76 1.14 -12.85 -3.08
C SER A 76 1.27 -13.47 -4.47
N MET A 77 2.37 -13.16 -5.16
CA MET A 77 2.65 -13.65 -6.49
C MET A 77 3.23 -15.06 -6.55
N MET A 78 3.48 -15.75 -5.43
CA MET A 78 4.07 -17.09 -5.46
C MET A 78 3.31 -18.04 -6.40
N ARG A 79 1.97 -18.01 -6.38
CA ARG A 79 1.12 -18.78 -7.31
C ARG A 79 1.28 -18.36 -8.78
N THR A 80 1.48 -17.08 -9.02
CA THR A 80 1.70 -16.50 -10.36
C THR A 80 3.07 -16.89 -10.91
N PHE A 81 4.10 -16.87 -10.07
CA PHE A 81 5.45 -17.30 -10.43
C PHE A 81 5.49 -18.78 -10.82
N VAL A 82 4.80 -19.66 -10.10
CA VAL A 82 4.73 -21.09 -10.47
C VAL A 82 4.11 -21.26 -11.86
N LYS A 83 3.03 -20.55 -12.17
CA LYS A 83 2.41 -20.56 -13.52
C LYS A 83 3.36 -20.01 -14.59
N PHE A 84 4.08 -18.94 -14.28
CA PHE A 84 5.09 -18.36 -15.17
C PHE A 84 6.24 -19.34 -15.45
N ILE A 85 6.77 -19.99 -14.41
CA ILE A 85 7.83 -21.01 -14.53
C ILE A 85 7.34 -22.18 -15.40
N LEU A 86 6.11 -22.67 -15.19
CA LEU A 86 5.53 -23.73 -16.02
C LEU A 86 5.42 -23.30 -17.49
N PHE A 87 4.97 -22.08 -17.75
CA PHE A 87 4.81 -21.55 -19.09
C PHE A 87 6.16 -21.35 -19.80
N ILE A 88 7.16 -20.85 -19.08
CA ILE A 88 8.56 -20.77 -19.56
C ILE A 88 9.12 -22.17 -19.81
N ALA A 89 8.88 -23.14 -18.94
CA ALA A 89 9.33 -24.51 -19.14
C ALA A 89 8.75 -25.10 -20.43
N VAL A 90 7.46 -24.89 -20.72
CA VAL A 90 6.84 -25.30 -22.00
C VAL A 90 7.49 -24.59 -23.19
N ALA A 91 7.78 -23.29 -23.06
CA ALA A 91 8.47 -22.53 -24.10
C ALA A 91 9.88 -23.08 -24.39
N VAL A 92 10.64 -23.39 -23.35
CA VAL A 92 11.99 -23.96 -23.44
C VAL A 92 11.91 -25.37 -24.02
N VAL A 93 10.93 -26.18 -23.62
CA VAL A 93 10.68 -27.51 -24.21
C VAL A 93 10.40 -27.39 -25.71
N LEU A 94 9.60 -26.41 -26.15
CA LEU A 94 9.37 -26.15 -27.59
C LEU A 94 10.63 -25.71 -28.33
N LEU A 95 11.58 -25.05 -27.65
CA LEU A 95 12.86 -24.64 -28.24
C LEU A 95 13.90 -25.77 -28.28
N VAL A 96 13.87 -26.69 -27.31
CA VAL A 96 14.90 -27.71 -27.10
C VAL A 96 14.53 -29.07 -27.67
N LEU A 97 13.24 -29.43 -27.72
CA LEU A 97 12.83 -30.72 -28.30
C LEU A 97 12.84 -30.65 -29.83
N PRO A 98 13.65 -31.49 -30.51
CA PRO A 98 13.63 -31.62 -31.95
C PRO A 98 12.37 -32.40 -32.38
N LEU A 99 11.21 -31.74 -32.29
CA LEU A 99 9.92 -32.27 -32.72
C LEU A 99 9.92 -32.64 -34.21
N GLU A 100 10.83 -32.09 -35.00
CA GLU A 100 11.05 -32.43 -36.41
C GLU A 100 11.43 -33.91 -36.60
N ASP A 101 12.39 -34.40 -35.81
CA ASP A 101 12.87 -35.79 -35.92
C ASP A 101 11.78 -36.80 -35.54
N TYR A 102 10.92 -36.44 -34.59
CA TYR A 102 9.83 -37.28 -34.13
C TYR A 102 8.64 -37.28 -35.12
N LEU A 103 8.29 -36.11 -35.67
CA LEU A 103 7.28 -35.98 -36.72
C LEU A 103 7.73 -36.67 -38.00
N GLN A 104 8.99 -36.53 -38.39
CA GLN A 104 9.52 -37.20 -39.58
C GLN A 104 9.53 -38.72 -39.44
N LYS A 105 9.83 -39.27 -38.25
CA LYS A 105 9.68 -40.72 -37.99
C LYS A 105 8.23 -41.20 -38.03
N ALA A 106 7.27 -40.37 -37.61
CA ALA A 106 5.84 -40.72 -37.61
C ALA A 106 5.14 -40.48 -38.96
N VAL A 107 5.59 -39.50 -39.76
CA VAL A 107 5.01 -39.08 -41.04
C VAL A 107 5.80 -39.63 -42.24
N GLY A 108 7.04 -40.05 -42.04
CA GLY A 108 7.97 -40.56 -43.06
C GLY A 108 7.55 -41.83 -43.79
N GLU A 109 6.45 -42.48 -43.38
CA GLU A 109 5.84 -43.57 -44.16
C GLU A 109 4.89 -43.08 -45.27
N ARG A 110 4.56 -41.77 -45.37
CA ARG A 110 3.52 -41.29 -46.30
C ARG A 110 3.83 -40.12 -47.23
N GLY A 111 5.00 -39.49 -47.18
CA GLY A 111 5.26 -38.39 -48.12
C GLY A 111 6.73 -38.01 -48.24
N GLY A 112 7.28 -38.15 -49.45
CA GLY A 112 8.57 -37.55 -49.80
C GLY A 112 8.45 -36.03 -49.75
N MET A 113 9.19 -35.38 -48.87
CA MET A 113 9.18 -33.93 -48.71
C MET A 113 10.60 -33.38 -48.87
N THR A 114 10.69 -32.32 -49.68
CA THR A 114 11.86 -31.58 -50.12
C THR A 114 12.52 -30.75 -49.00
N ASP A 115 13.86 -30.57 -49.08
CA ASP A 115 14.72 -29.83 -48.13
C ASP A 115 14.16 -28.49 -47.63
N ASN A 116 13.37 -27.79 -48.45
CA ASN A 116 12.76 -26.49 -48.13
C ASN A 116 11.74 -26.54 -46.98
N HIS A 117 11.12 -27.69 -46.70
CA HIS A 117 10.10 -27.81 -45.66
C HIS A 117 10.70 -27.91 -44.25
N HIS A 118 11.92 -28.44 -44.11
CA HIS A 118 12.60 -28.60 -42.82
C HIS A 118 13.00 -27.24 -42.22
N VAL A 119 13.57 -26.35 -43.05
CA VAL A 119 13.99 -25.00 -42.64
C VAL A 119 12.79 -24.14 -42.22
N LEU A 120 11.66 -24.26 -42.91
CA LEU A 120 10.45 -23.50 -42.60
C LEU A 120 9.85 -23.92 -41.24
N ILE A 121 9.77 -25.23 -40.98
CA ILE A 121 9.21 -25.77 -39.73
C ILE A 121 10.08 -25.38 -38.53
N GLU A 122 11.40 -25.45 -38.69
CA GLU A 122 12.37 -25.06 -37.66
C GLU A 122 12.25 -23.56 -37.32
N ALA A 123 12.20 -22.69 -38.33
CA ALA A 123 12.04 -21.26 -38.14
C ALA A 123 10.72 -20.90 -37.44
N ILE A 124 9.61 -21.55 -37.80
CA ILE A 124 8.30 -21.32 -37.17
C ILE A 124 8.31 -21.76 -35.71
N ARG A 125 8.90 -22.92 -35.39
CA ARG A 125 9.01 -23.43 -34.02
C ARG A 125 9.82 -22.49 -33.12
N HIS A 126 11.01 -22.09 -33.56
CA HIS A 126 11.86 -21.19 -32.79
C HIS A 126 11.21 -19.81 -32.63
N GLY A 127 10.58 -19.30 -33.67
CA GLY A 127 9.77 -18.08 -33.61
C GLY A 127 8.65 -18.19 -32.57
N ALA A 128 7.89 -19.28 -32.59
CA ALA A 128 6.80 -19.51 -31.64
C ALA A 128 7.29 -19.58 -30.18
N GLY A 129 8.40 -20.28 -29.92
CA GLY A 129 9.01 -20.36 -28.59
C GLY A 129 9.44 -18.99 -28.05
N ILE A 130 10.12 -18.18 -28.86
CA ILE A 130 10.55 -16.83 -28.47
C ILE A 130 9.34 -15.93 -28.18
N VAL A 131 8.34 -15.94 -29.06
CA VAL A 131 7.11 -15.15 -28.86
C VAL A 131 6.41 -15.54 -27.56
N LEU A 132 6.34 -16.84 -27.26
CA LEU A 132 5.72 -17.34 -26.04
C LEU A 132 6.47 -16.87 -24.78
N ILE A 133 7.81 -16.87 -24.80
CA ILE A 133 8.64 -16.31 -23.71
C ILE A 133 8.36 -14.81 -23.54
N VAL A 134 8.36 -14.04 -24.62
CA VAL A 134 8.12 -12.58 -24.57
C VAL A 134 6.74 -12.28 -23.98
N LEU A 135 5.71 -13.00 -24.42
CA LEU A 135 4.34 -12.84 -23.88
C LEU A 135 4.27 -13.20 -22.39
N ALA A 136 4.98 -14.26 -21.97
CA ALA A 136 5.03 -14.67 -20.57
C ALA A 136 5.65 -13.57 -19.69
N VAL A 137 6.77 -13.01 -20.14
CA VAL A 137 7.51 -11.96 -19.41
C VAL A 137 6.67 -10.69 -19.33
N LEU A 138 6.03 -10.28 -20.42
CA LEU A 138 5.15 -9.13 -20.45
C LEU A 138 3.95 -9.31 -19.51
N TRP A 139 3.35 -10.51 -19.50
CA TRP A 139 2.26 -10.84 -18.58
C TRP A 139 2.68 -10.78 -17.11
N LEU A 140 3.86 -11.34 -16.77
CA LEU A 140 4.42 -11.27 -15.43
C LEU A 140 4.68 -9.82 -15.01
N PHE A 141 5.31 -9.03 -15.89
CA PHE A 141 5.57 -7.61 -15.66
C PHE A 141 4.28 -6.83 -15.41
N TRP A 142 3.25 -7.04 -16.22
CA TRP A 142 1.95 -6.41 -16.04
C TRP A 142 1.35 -6.73 -14.67
N LYS A 143 1.41 -8.00 -14.24
CA LYS A 143 0.94 -8.41 -12.91
C LYS A 143 1.73 -7.70 -11.80
N ILE A 144 3.05 -7.58 -11.93
CA ILE A 144 3.92 -6.89 -10.97
C ILE A 144 3.55 -5.40 -10.88
N ALA A 145 3.31 -4.75 -12.01
CA ALA A 145 2.88 -3.36 -12.06
C ALA A 145 1.54 -3.15 -11.32
N VAL A 146 0.56 -4.04 -11.52
CA VAL A 146 -0.73 -4.00 -10.82
C VAL A 146 -0.56 -4.12 -9.30
N LEU A 147 0.30 -5.03 -8.83
CA LEU A 147 0.52 -5.24 -7.40
C LEU A 147 1.19 -4.03 -6.74
N LYS A 148 2.22 -3.46 -7.37
CA LYS A 148 2.91 -2.26 -6.88
C LYS A 148 2.03 -1.02 -6.88
N SER A 149 1.02 -0.99 -7.73
CA SER A 149 0.10 0.14 -7.86
C SER A 149 -1.07 0.10 -6.88
N THR A 150 -1.03 -0.78 -5.88
CA THR A 150 -2.03 -0.89 -4.83
C THR A 150 -1.41 -0.54 -3.49
N TYR A 151 -1.94 0.46 -2.80
CA TYR A 151 -1.52 0.83 -1.43
C TYR A 151 -2.75 0.99 -0.53
N TYR A 152 -2.53 0.70 0.74
CA TYR A 152 -3.53 0.73 1.81
C TYR A 152 -3.06 1.67 2.91
N GLU A 153 -3.97 2.52 3.36
CA GLU A 153 -3.74 3.51 4.41
C GLU A 153 -4.90 3.38 5.41
N VAL A 154 -4.55 3.21 6.68
CA VAL A 154 -5.53 3.06 7.76
C VAL A 154 -5.27 4.15 8.79
N THR A 155 -6.32 4.91 9.04
CA THR A 155 -6.37 6.01 9.99
C THR A 155 -7.38 5.67 11.09
N ALA A 156 -7.46 6.48 12.15
CA ALA A 156 -8.38 6.23 13.27
C ALA A 156 -9.85 6.19 12.83
N ASP A 157 -10.24 7.08 11.92
CA ASP A 157 -11.65 7.28 11.55
C ASP A 157 -12.01 6.70 10.17
N ARG A 158 -11.01 6.41 9.33
CA ARG A 158 -11.21 5.95 7.94
C ARG A 158 -10.11 5.01 7.47
N ILE A 159 -10.48 4.16 6.51
CA ILE A 159 -9.58 3.31 5.73
C ILE A 159 -9.60 3.84 4.31
N GLU A 160 -8.43 4.15 3.76
CA GLU A 160 -8.25 4.55 2.38
C GLU A 160 -7.46 3.47 1.63
N TRP A 161 -7.88 3.20 0.40
CA TRP A 161 -7.10 2.36 -0.49
C TRP A 161 -7.13 2.93 -1.89
N ALA A 162 -6.01 2.78 -2.60
CA ALA A 162 -5.97 3.13 -4.00
C ALA A 162 -5.53 1.97 -4.86
N ARG A 163 -6.12 1.91 -6.06
CA ARG A 163 -5.89 0.86 -7.05
C ARG A 163 -5.76 1.47 -8.44
N GLY A 164 -4.92 0.84 -9.25
CA GLY A 164 -4.89 1.03 -10.71
C GLY A 164 -3.55 1.52 -11.23
N VAL A 165 -3.09 0.92 -12.33
CA VAL A 165 -1.76 1.13 -12.93
C VAL A 165 -1.70 2.39 -13.81
N PHE A 166 -2.71 2.59 -14.64
CA PHE A 166 -2.81 3.73 -15.56
C PHE A 166 -3.81 4.77 -15.10
N ASN A 167 -4.92 4.32 -14.52
CA ASN A 167 -5.94 5.18 -13.93
C ASN A 167 -6.02 4.86 -12.45
N ARG A 168 -5.67 5.83 -11.60
CA ARG A 168 -5.62 5.66 -10.15
C ARG A 168 -6.98 6.04 -9.56
N LYS A 169 -7.66 5.07 -8.97
CA LYS A 169 -8.89 5.27 -8.19
C LYS A 169 -8.53 5.18 -6.71
N VAL A 170 -8.93 6.19 -5.93
CA VAL A 170 -8.84 6.19 -4.46
C VAL A 170 -10.26 6.05 -3.93
N ASP A 171 -10.45 5.07 -3.07
CA ASP A 171 -11.72 4.81 -2.39
C ASP A 171 -11.47 4.97 -0.87
N ASN A 172 -12.47 5.44 -0.14
CA ASN A 172 -12.42 5.61 1.31
C ASN A 172 -13.64 4.93 1.94
N ILE A 173 -13.44 4.35 3.12
CA ILE A 173 -14.51 3.82 3.95
C ILE A 173 -14.32 4.25 5.41
N ASP A 174 -15.39 4.71 6.03
CA ASP A 174 -15.36 5.12 7.43
C ASP A 174 -15.27 3.91 8.36
N MET A 175 -14.50 4.03 9.45
CA MET A 175 -14.25 2.96 10.42
C MET A 175 -15.56 2.47 11.10
N PHE A 176 -16.51 3.37 11.34
CA PHE A 176 -17.81 3.04 11.96
C PHE A 176 -18.74 2.23 11.05
N ARG A 177 -18.45 2.11 9.74
CA ARG A 177 -19.27 1.30 8.82
C ARG A 177 -18.88 -0.16 8.80
N ILE A 178 -17.79 -0.51 9.48
CA ILE A 178 -17.28 -1.87 9.58
C ILE A 178 -18.17 -2.65 10.55
N VAL A 179 -18.80 -3.70 10.03
CA VAL A 179 -19.69 -4.56 10.79
C VAL A 179 -18.91 -5.73 11.39
N ASP A 180 -18.08 -6.37 10.57
CA ASP A 180 -17.31 -7.52 11.00
C ASP A 180 -15.94 -7.58 10.32
N LEU A 181 -14.99 -8.20 11.02
CA LEU A 181 -13.62 -8.39 10.60
C LEU A 181 -13.28 -9.86 10.75
N SER A 182 -12.76 -10.48 9.69
CA SER A 182 -12.23 -11.84 9.74
C SER A 182 -10.81 -11.93 9.17
N LEU A 183 -9.96 -12.73 9.82
CA LEU A 183 -8.58 -12.97 9.42
C LEU A 183 -8.45 -14.38 8.83
N GLN A 184 -8.06 -14.47 7.56
CA GLN A 184 -7.75 -15.73 6.89
C GLN A 184 -6.24 -15.87 6.67
N ARG A 185 -5.69 -17.00 7.13
CA ARG A 185 -4.27 -17.34 6.95
C ARG A 185 -4.13 -18.83 6.63
N THR A 186 -3.40 -19.12 5.56
CA THR A 186 -2.99 -20.51 5.27
C THR A 186 -1.73 -20.87 6.07
N PHE A 187 -1.37 -22.15 6.10
CA PHE A 187 -0.17 -22.63 6.80
C PHE A 187 1.11 -21.85 6.43
N PHE A 188 1.31 -21.60 5.12
CA PHE A 188 2.46 -20.82 4.66
C PHE A 188 2.34 -19.34 5.04
N ASP A 189 1.14 -18.76 4.96
CA ASP A 189 0.94 -17.37 5.35
C ASP A 189 1.25 -17.15 6.85
N CYS A 190 0.95 -18.13 7.71
CA CYS A 190 1.33 -18.11 9.12
C CYS A 190 2.86 -18.08 9.33
N ILE A 191 3.62 -18.87 8.57
CA ILE A 191 5.09 -18.92 8.67
C ILE A 191 5.71 -17.58 8.22
N PHE A 192 5.16 -16.98 7.17
CA PHE A 192 5.68 -15.72 6.62
C PHE A 192 5.06 -14.46 7.27
N GLY A 193 4.20 -14.61 8.28
CA GLY A 193 3.52 -13.48 8.96
C GLY A 193 2.48 -12.75 8.09
N ILE A 194 2.12 -13.30 6.94
CA ILE A 194 1.20 -12.69 5.96
C ILE A 194 -0.23 -13.17 6.26
N GLY A 195 -1.23 -12.44 5.79
CA GLY A 195 -2.62 -12.90 5.82
C GLY A 195 -3.55 -12.03 5.01
N THR A 196 -4.79 -12.49 4.86
CA THR A 196 -5.86 -11.71 4.25
C THR A 196 -6.83 -11.29 5.34
N VAL A 197 -7.04 -9.98 5.51
CA VAL A 197 -8.05 -9.45 6.43
C VAL A 197 -9.27 -9.07 5.60
N HIS A 198 -10.40 -9.73 5.88
CA HIS A 198 -11.70 -9.42 5.27
C HIS A 198 -12.44 -8.44 6.17
N VAL A 199 -12.99 -7.40 5.55
CA VAL A 199 -13.77 -6.34 6.19
C VAL A 199 -15.16 -6.39 5.57
N ILE A 200 -16.15 -6.69 6.40
CA ILE A 200 -17.57 -6.65 6.04
C ILE A 200 -18.08 -5.27 6.43
N THR A 201 -18.68 -4.59 5.46
CA THR A 201 -19.07 -3.19 5.58
C THR A 201 -20.56 -3.04 5.29
N SER A 202 -21.18 -2.06 5.96
CA SER A 202 -22.56 -1.65 5.68
C SER A 202 -22.68 -0.67 4.49
N ASP A 203 -21.58 -0.37 3.80
CA ASP A 203 -21.58 0.53 2.64
C ASP A 203 -22.30 -0.11 1.44
N LYS A 204 -23.02 0.71 0.69
CA LYS A 204 -23.76 0.30 -0.50
C LYS A 204 -22.85 0.09 -1.71
N THR A 205 -21.70 0.75 -1.74
CA THR A 205 -20.79 0.73 -2.90
C THR A 205 -19.93 -0.52 -2.91
N ASP A 206 -19.38 -0.90 -1.76
CA ASP A 206 -18.45 -2.02 -1.60
C ASP A 206 -18.68 -2.72 -0.23
N PRO A 207 -19.62 -3.68 -0.15
CA PRO A 207 -19.96 -4.34 1.12
C PRO A 207 -18.92 -5.37 1.59
N ASN A 208 -18.10 -5.89 0.68
CA ASN A 208 -17.09 -6.90 0.97
C ASN A 208 -15.72 -6.40 0.49
N PHE A 209 -14.90 -5.91 1.42
CA PHE A 209 -13.54 -5.48 1.13
C PHE A 209 -12.53 -6.44 1.76
N ALA A 210 -11.35 -6.59 1.15
CA ALA A 210 -10.32 -7.45 1.69
C ALA A 210 -8.92 -6.87 1.46
N PHE A 211 -8.14 -6.80 2.53
CA PHE A 211 -6.71 -6.55 2.50
C PHE A 211 -5.99 -7.84 2.08
N TYR A 212 -5.62 -7.93 0.81
CA TYR A 212 -5.11 -9.19 0.25
C TYR A 212 -3.62 -9.41 0.54
N LYS A 213 -3.30 -10.49 1.26
CA LYS A 213 -1.93 -10.92 1.56
C LYS A 213 -1.04 -9.80 2.05
N VAL A 214 -1.50 -9.13 3.09
CA VAL A 214 -0.81 -8.00 3.71
C VAL A 214 0.17 -8.51 4.78
N PRO A 215 1.38 -7.93 4.89
CA PRO A 215 2.34 -8.28 5.95
C PRO A 215 1.78 -7.91 7.32
N ASP A 216 2.12 -8.69 8.33
CA ASP A 216 1.67 -8.51 9.73
C ASP A 216 0.15 -8.42 9.86
N ALA A 217 -0.58 -9.25 9.10
CA ALA A 217 -2.05 -9.20 9.04
C ALA A 217 -2.76 -9.34 10.41
N ARG A 218 -2.10 -9.90 11.43
CA ARG A 218 -2.61 -10.00 12.80
C ARG A 218 -2.57 -8.65 13.49
N TYR A 219 -1.47 -7.93 13.37
CA TYR A 219 -1.36 -6.56 13.89
C TYR A 219 -2.39 -5.65 13.22
N LEU A 220 -2.54 -5.77 11.90
CA LEU A 220 -3.57 -5.03 11.16
C LEU A 220 -4.98 -5.39 11.65
N TYR A 221 -5.27 -6.69 11.82
CA TYR A 221 -6.57 -7.15 12.33
C TYR A 221 -6.88 -6.61 13.73
N ASP A 222 -5.93 -6.74 14.67
CA ASP A 222 -6.09 -6.30 16.05
C ASP A 222 -6.26 -4.77 16.12
N THR A 223 -5.49 -4.03 15.32
CA THR A 223 -5.60 -2.57 15.18
C THR A 223 -6.97 -2.17 14.64
N LEU A 224 -7.42 -2.77 13.53
CA LEU A 224 -8.73 -2.49 12.94
C LEU A 224 -9.87 -2.80 13.91
N LYS A 225 -9.78 -3.90 14.65
CA LYS A 225 -10.80 -4.28 15.64
C LYS A 225 -10.88 -3.26 16.78
N HIS A 226 -9.74 -2.79 17.28
CA HIS A 226 -9.71 -1.76 18.31
C HIS A 226 -10.30 -0.45 17.81
N LEU A 227 -9.97 -0.04 16.58
CA LEU A 227 -10.47 1.19 15.98
C LEU A 227 -11.96 1.15 15.67
N SER A 228 -12.47 0.02 15.17
CA SER A 228 -13.91 -0.14 14.90
C SER A 228 -14.73 -0.04 16.18
N THR A 229 -14.32 -0.73 17.25
CA THR A 229 -15.01 -0.66 18.55
C THR A 229 -14.91 0.74 19.17
N GLY A 230 -13.77 1.41 19.03
CA GLY A 230 -13.61 2.81 19.48
C GLY A 230 -14.53 3.78 18.74
N ALA A 231 -14.67 3.62 17.42
CA ALA A 231 -15.55 4.44 16.60
C ALA A 231 -17.03 4.22 16.93
N ASP A 232 -17.44 2.97 17.20
CA ASP A 232 -18.80 2.64 17.61
C ASP A 232 -19.17 3.26 18.97
N GLN A 233 -18.24 3.20 19.93
CA GLN A 233 -18.44 3.75 21.27
C GLN A 233 -18.58 5.27 21.23
N LYS A 234 -17.78 5.98 20.41
CA LYS A 234 -17.89 7.44 20.22
C LYS A 234 -19.26 7.87 19.69
N ARG A 235 -19.95 7.01 18.94
CA ARG A 235 -21.25 7.32 18.31
C ARG A 235 -22.47 6.81 19.08
N GLY A 236 -22.27 6.07 20.18
CA GLY A 236 -23.37 5.55 20.98
C GLY A 236 -24.28 4.57 20.22
N VAL A 237 -23.71 3.81 19.28
CA VAL A 237 -24.48 2.90 18.43
C VAL A 237 -24.77 1.62 19.21
N VAL A 238 -26.02 1.46 19.66
CA VAL A 238 -26.50 0.20 20.26
C VAL A 238 -26.79 -0.76 19.11
N HIS A 239 -26.02 -1.85 19.01
CA HIS A 239 -26.35 -2.96 18.11
C HIS A 239 -27.63 -3.63 18.65
N LEU A 240 -28.75 -3.44 17.94
CA LEU A 240 -29.98 -4.19 18.17
C LEU A 240 -29.83 -5.55 17.47
N GLU A 241 -29.51 -6.57 18.24
CA GLU A 241 -29.63 -7.98 17.82
C GLU A 241 -31.09 -8.41 17.68
#